data_AF-A0A1G3BS29-F1
#
_entry.id   AF-A0A1G3BS29-F1
#
_cell.length_a   1.000
_cell.length_b   1.000
_cell.length_c   1.000
_cell.angle_alpha   90.00
_cell.angle_beta   90.00
_cell.angle_gamma   90.00
#
_symmetry.space_group_name_H-M   'P 1'
#
loop_
_entity.id
_entity.type
_entity.pdbx_description
1 polymer ?
#
loop_
_entity_poly.entity_id
_entity_poly.type
_entity_poly.pdbx_seq_one_letter_code
_entity_poly.pdbx_strand_id
1 'polypeptide(L)' 'MTQKSVPDLIYDKFAEFVGRDSLFSGISEGLLKQVRAKKKSEKEISNLLSKGKDEDSGT' A
#
# COMPACT_ATOMS: atom_id res chain seq x y z
N MET A 1 -2.86 -14.64 13.18
CA MET A 1 -3.44 -14.10 11.93
C MET A 1 -3.24 -12.60 11.94
N THR A 2 -2.55 -12.04 10.94
CA THR A 2 -2.33 -10.59 10.86
C THR A 2 -3.64 -9.93 10.43
N GLN A 3 -4.19 -9.03 11.26
CA GLN A 3 -5.39 -8.26 10.91
C GLN A 3 -5.08 -7.36 9.71
N LYS A 4 -5.72 -7.62 8.57
CA LYS A 4 -5.62 -6.76 7.39
C LYS A 4 -6.43 -5.49 7.62
N SER A 5 -5.85 -4.34 7.26
CA SER A 5 -6.58 -3.09 7.27
C SER A 5 -7.60 -3.05 6.12
N VAL A 6 -8.62 -2.21 6.22
CA VAL A 6 -9.60 -2.01 5.13
C VAL A 6 -8.91 -1.64 3.80
N PRO A 7 -7.90 -0.74 3.77
CA PRO A 7 -7.12 -0.48 2.56
C PRO A 7 -6.45 -1.73 1.98
N ASP A 8 -5.91 -2.62 2.82
CA ASP A 8 -5.29 -3.87 2.34
C ASP A 8 -6.30 -4.72 1.58
N LEU A 9 -7.53 -4.80 2.10
CA LEU A 9 -8.61 -5.59 1.50
C LEU A 9 -9.06 -5.03 0.15
N ILE A 10 -9.14 -3.70 0.02
CA ILE A 10 -9.48 -3.01 -1.23
C ILE A 10 -8.41 -3.30 -2.29
N TYR A 11 -7.13 -3.23 -1.92
CA TYR A 11 -6.03 -3.52 -2.85
C TYR A 11 -6.00 -4.97 -3.30
N ASP A 12 -6.25 -5.92 -2.38
CA ASP A 12 -6.31 -7.34 -2.73
C ASP A 12 -7.43 -7.61 -3.74
N LYS A 13 -8.62 -7.02 -3.52
CA LYS A 13 -9.76 -7.15 -4.45
C LYS A 13 -9.50 -6.49 -5.79
N PHE A 14 -8.86 -5.33 -5.79
CA PHE A 14 -8.47 -4.65 -7.01
C PHE A 14 -7.46 -5.48 -7.82
N ALA A 15 -6.45 -6.06 -7.16
CA ALA A 15 -5.46 -6.91 -7.81
C ALA A 15 -6.08 -8.19 -8.38
N GLU A 16 -7.02 -8.81 -7.66
CA GLU A 16 -7.78 -9.98 -8.12
C GLU A 16 -8.62 -9.66 -9.36
N PHE A 17 -9.28 -8.50 -9.37
CA PHE A 17 -10.11 -8.04 -10.49
C PHE A 17 -9.26 -7.77 -11.74
N VAL A 18 -8.22 -6.95 -11.58
CA VAL A 18 -7.33 -6.53 -12.67
C VAL A 18 -6.53 -7.72 -13.23
N GLY A 19 -6.20 -8.73 -12.41
CA GLY A 19 -5.51 -9.94 -12.85
C GLY A 19 -6.40 -10.93 -13.61
N ARG A 20 -7.72 -10.92 -13.40
CA ARG A 20 -8.67 -11.81 -14.11
C ARG A 20 -9.14 -11.23 -15.44
N ASP A 21 -9.15 -9.91 -15.56
CA ASP A 21 -9.69 -9.22 -16.74
C ASP A 21 -8.59 -9.09 -17.82
N SER A 22 -8.82 -9.74 -18.96
CA SER A 22 -7.87 -9.81 -20.08
C SER A 22 -7.59 -8.44 -20.71
N LEU A 23 -8.49 -7.48 -20.56
CA LEU A 23 -8.30 -6.09 -21.00
C LEU A 23 -7.13 -5.41 -20.29
N PHE A 24 -6.83 -5.84 -19.06
CA PHE A 24 -5.76 -5.28 -18.26
C PHE A 24 -4.51 -6.16 -18.25
N SER A 25 -4.46 -7.28 -18.97
CA SER A 25 -3.32 -8.22 -18.93
C SER A 25 -1.95 -7.56 -19.20
N GLY A 26 -1.88 -6.54 -20.05
CA GLY A 26 -0.65 -5.77 -20.33
C GLY A 26 -0.40 -4.55 -19.43
N ILE A 27 -1.43 -4.03 -18.76
CA ILE A 27 -1.38 -2.81 -17.92
C ILE A 27 -1.28 -3.18 -16.42
N SER A 28 -1.86 -4.32 -16.06
CA SER A 28 -2.03 -4.84 -14.71
C SER A 28 -0.71 -4.89 -13.94
N GLU A 29 0.36 -5.39 -14.54
CA GLU A 29 1.65 -5.53 -13.87
C GLU A 29 2.29 -4.18 -13.52
N GLY A 30 2.28 -3.23 -14.46
CA GLY A 30 2.81 -1.88 -14.26
C GLY A 30 1.98 -1.09 -13.25
N LEU A 31 0.66 -1.17 -13.36
CA LEU A 31 -0.28 -0.52 -12.45
C LEU A 31 -0.16 -1.08 -11.02
N LEU A 32 -0.11 -2.41 -10.86
CA LEU A 32 0.07 -3.05 -9.56
C LEU A 32 1.42 -2.72 -8.93
N LYS A 33 2.49 -2.60 -9.73
CA LYS A 33 3.80 -2.14 -9.25
C LYS A 33 3.74 -0.71 -8.71
N GLN A 34 3.12 0.22 -9.43
CA GLN A 34 2.97 1.61 -8.98
C GLN A 34 2.13 1.72 -7.71
N VAL A 35 1.00 1.02 -7.65
CA VAL A 35 0.12 0.98 -6.48
C VAL A 35 0.84 0.44 -5.25
N ARG A 36 1.61 -0.66 -5.41
CA ARG A 36 2.40 -1.24 -4.32
C ARG A 36 3.54 -0.32 -3.88
N ALA A 37 4.19 0.37 -4.82
CA ALA A 37 5.25 1.33 -4.53
C ALA A 37 4.71 2.53 -3.72
N LYS A 38 3.55 3.06 -4.09
CA LYS A 38 2.87 4.13 -3.34
C LYS A 38 2.55 3.70 -1.91
N LYS A 39 2.01 2.50 -1.73
CA LYS A 39 1.72 1.93 -0.40
C LYS A 39 2.97 1.77 0.47
N LYS A 40 4.10 1.36 -0.12
CA LYS A 40 5.39 1.28 0.60
C LYS A 40 5.83 2.67 1.06
N SER A 41 5.75 3.67 0.18
CA SER A 41 6.08 5.06 0.48
C SER A 41 5.19 5.64 1.58
N GLU A 42 3.87 5.43 1.53
CA GLU A 42 2.94 5.89 2.58
C GLU A 42 3.27 5.25 3.95
N LYS A 43 3.63 3.96 3.96
CA LYS A 43 4.04 3.26 5.18
C LYS A 43 5.38 3.78 5.73
N GLU A 44 6.33 4.08 4.86
CA GLU A 44 7.61 4.71 5.24
C GLU A 44 7.41 6.11 5.79
N ILE A 45 6.60 6.95 5.15
CA ILE A 45 6.26 8.30 5.62
C ILE A 45 5.55 8.23 6.97
N SER A 46 4.57 7.33 7.13
CA SER A 46 3.89 7.13 8.42
C SER A 46 4.88 6.71 9.50
N ASN A 47 5.80 5.79 9.23
CA ASN A 47 6.81 5.37 10.20
C ASN A 47 7.77 6.50 10.57
N LEU A 48 8.18 7.34 9.62
CA LEU A 48 9.04 8.51 9.88
C LEU A 48 8.32 9.55 10.75
N LEU A 49 7.06 9.85 10.44
CA LEU A 49 6.24 10.79 11.22
C LEU A 49 5.96 10.27 12.64
N SER A 50 5.79 8.97 12.82
CA SER A 50 5.62 8.35 14.14
C SER A 50 6.92 8.44 14.95
N LYS A 51 8.08 8.16 14.36
CA LYS A 51 9.37 8.25 15.06
C LYS A 51 9.75 9.69 15.43
N GLY A 52 9.43 10.67 14.59
CA GLY A 52 9.71 12.08 14.89
C GLY A 52 8.90 12.66 16.05
N LYS A 53 7.81 12.01 16.50
CA LYS A 53 7.03 12.45 17.67
C LYS A 53 7.62 12.00 19.00
N ASP A 54 8.43 10.95 19.02
CA ASP A 54 9.02 10.41 20.25
C ASP A 54 10.26 11.22 20.69
N GLU A 55 10.87 12.00 19.78
CA GLU A 55 12.06 12.80 20.08
C GLU A 55 11.78 14.24 20.53
N ASP A 56 10.53 14.73 20.41
CA ASP A 56 10.16 16.13 20.73
C ASP A 56 9.38 16.28 22.06
N SER A 57 9.30 15.20 22.86
CA SER A 57 8.67 15.22 24.20
C SER A 57 9.69 15.13 25.35
N GLY A 58 10.98 15.28 25.04
CA GLY A 58 12.09 15.24 25.99
C GLY A 58 12.72 16.62 26.25
N THR A 59 11.95 17.62 26.66
CA THR A 59 12.46 18.82 27.37
C THR A 59 11.48 19.26 28.43
#